data_AF-A0A7K2YHP4-F1
#
_entry.id   AF-A0A7K2YHP4-F1
#
_cell.length_a   1.000
_cell.length_b   1.000
_cell.length_c   1.000
_cell.angle_alpha   90.00
_cell.angle_beta   90.00
_cell.angle_gamma   90.00
#
_symmetry.space_group_name_H-M   'P 1'
#
loop_
_entity.id
_entity.type
_entity.pdbx_description
1 polymer ?
#
loop_
_entity_poly.entity_id
_entity_poly.type
_entity_poly.pdbx_seq_one_letter_code
_entity_poly.pdbx_strand_id
1 'polypeptide(L)'
;MTGPRQAPTRLAIAQLDLTLSRVALGQPDSAVELGRRALSGDRVVDSIRSRARDLDRALRRNYPTVSDVREFSGQVHALRG
;
A
#
# COMPACT_ATOMS: atom_id res chain seq x y z
N MET A 1 7.24 28.66 -15.34
CA MET A 1 5.94 28.05 -14.97
C MET A 1 6.22 26.79 -14.17
N THR A 2 6.18 26.86 -12.85
CA THR A 2 6.42 25.70 -11.97
C THR A 2 5.05 25.15 -11.56
N GLY A 3 4.58 24.09 -12.25
CA GLY A 3 3.30 23.44 -11.92
C GLY A 3 3.28 22.94 -10.47
N PRO A 4 2.11 22.75 -9.85
CA PRO A 4 2.02 22.43 -8.44
C PRO A 4 2.79 21.14 -8.19
N ARG A 5 3.82 21.22 -7.35
CA ARG A 5 4.59 20.08 -6.85
C ARG A 5 3.68 19.31 -5.90
N GLN A 6 2.67 18.62 -6.46
CA GLN A 6 1.62 17.91 -5.73
C GLN A 6 2.30 16.94 -4.78
N ALA A 7 2.06 17.14 -3.48
CA ALA A 7 2.71 16.46 -2.37
C ALA A 7 2.77 14.92 -2.61
N PRO A 8 3.92 14.38 -3.05
CA PRO A 8 4.00 12.97 -3.49
C PRO A 8 3.67 12.01 -2.35
N THR A 9 3.97 12.41 -1.12
CA THR A 9 3.58 11.69 0.10
C THR A 9 2.07 11.65 0.32
N ARG A 10 1.34 12.76 0.09
CA ARG A 10 -0.12 12.78 0.27
C ARG A 10 -0.82 11.91 -0.78
N LEU A 11 -0.31 11.92 -2.01
CA LEU A 11 -0.82 11.06 -3.08
C LEU A 11 -0.61 9.57 -2.72
N ALA A 12 0.58 9.19 -2.26
CA ALA A 12 0.85 7.83 -1.82
C ALA A 12 -0.04 7.39 -0.65
N ILE A 13 -0.28 8.27 0.33
CA ILE A 13 -1.23 8.00 1.42
C ILE A 13 -2.65 7.81 0.87
N ALA A 14 -3.16 8.73 0.06
CA ALA A 14 -4.51 8.62 -0.51
C ALA A 14 -4.69 7.35 -1.36
N GLN A 15 -3.65 6.92 -2.09
CA GLN A 15 -3.66 5.66 -2.81
C GLN A 15 -3.77 4.46 -1.86
N LEU A 16 -3.01 4.43 -0.77
CA LEU A 16 -3.11 3.37 0.24
C LEU A 16 -4.48 3.37 0.95
N ASP A 17 -5.07 4.53 1.19
CA ASP A 17 -6.43 4.68 1.75
C ASP A 17 -7.48 4.07 0.82
N LEU A 18 -7.44 4.42 -0.47
CA LEU A 18 -8.32 3.84 -1.49
C LEU A 18 -8.16 2.32 -1.57
N THR A 19 -6.94 1.84 -1.42
CA THR A 19 -6.59 0.43 -1.47
C THR A 19 -7.27 -0.35 -0.35
N LEU A 20 -7.32 0.21 0.87
CA LEU A 20 -8.05 -0.38 1.99
C LEU A 20 -9.56 -0.49 1.72
N SER A 21 -10.15 0.50 1.05
CA SER A 21 -11.56 0.42 0.63
C SER A 21 -11.78 -0.73 -0.37
N ARG A 22 -10.82 -1.00 -1.27
CA ARG A 22 -10.90 -2.14 -2.20
C ARG A 22 -10.78 -3.50 -1.52
N VAL A 23 -9.98 -3.60 -0.47
CA VAL A 23 -9.92 -4.80 0.40
C VAL A 23 -11.30 -5.08 0.99
N ALA A 24 -12.04 -4.06 1.44
CA ALA A 24 -13.39 -4.24 1.95
C ALA A 24 -14.41 -4.66 0.87
N LEU A 25 -14.13 -4.36 -0.40
CA LEU A 25 -15.01 -4.65 -1.55
C LEU A 25 -14.74 -6.01 -2.22
N GLY A 26 -13.88 -6.87 -1.68
CA GLY A 26 -13.64 -8.17 -2.33
C GLY A 26 -12.50 -8.20 -3.35
N GLN A 27 -11.68 -7.14 -3.46
CA GLN A 27 -10.71 -6.97 -4.56
C GLN A 27 -9.24 -7.02 -4.09
N PRO A 28 -8.74 -8.18 -3.64
CA PRO A 28 -7.38 -8.30 -3.09
C PRO A 28 -6.28 -8.03 -4.11
N ASP A 29 -6.41 -8.49 -5.36
CA ASP A 29 -5.37 -8.34 -6.39
C ASP A 29 -5.13 -6.86 -6.73
N SER A 30 -6.21 -6.12 -6.99
CA SER A 30 -6.16 -4.67 -7.19
C SER A 30 -5.57 -3.95 -5.97
N ALA A 31 -5.86 -4.44 -4.77
CA ALA A 31 -5.35 -3.85 -3.56
C ALA A 31 -3.83 -4.05 -3.42
N VAL A 32 -3.34 -5.26 -3.69
CA VAL A 32 -1.91 -5.56 -3.70
C VAL A 32 -1.17 -4.75 -4.76
N GLU A 33 -1.70 -4.65 -5.98
CA GLU A 33 -1.06 -3.90 -7.06
C GLU A 33 -0.91 -2.41 -6.73
N LEU A 34 -1.96 -1.78 -6.20
CA LEU A 34 -1.91 -0.38 -5.78
C LEU A 34 -0.97 -0.18 -4.59
N GLY A 35 -0.95 -1.11 -3.63
CA GLY A 35 0.00 -1.10 -2.53
C GLY A 35 1.45 -1.14 -3.01
N ARG A 36 1.77 -2.03 -3.96
CA ARG A 36 3.10 -2.11 -4.60
C ARG A 36 3.47 -0.81 -5.28
N ARG A 37 2.58 -0.21 -6.08
CA ARG A 37 2.83 1.08 -6.74
C ARG A 37 3.13 2.21 -5.76
N ALA A 38 2.40 2.26 -4.64
CA ALA A 38 2.64 3.27 -3.60
C ALA A 38 4.02 3.10 -2.92
N LEU A 39 4.51 1.87 -2.82
CA LEU A 39 5.83 1.55 -2.26
C LEU A 39 6.98 1.75 -3.26
N SER A 40 6.72 1.69 -4.57
CA SER A 40 7.72 1.98 -5.62
C SER A 40 8.02 3.47 -5.79
N GLY A 41 7.40 4.35 -5.01
CA GLY A 41 7.65 5.79 -5.05
C GLY A 41 9.03 6.18 -4.50
N ASP A 42 9.58 7.28 -5.03
CA ASP A 42 10.93 7.82 -4.76
C ASP A 42 11.27 8.05 -3.28
N ARG A 43 10.25 8.15 -2.40
CA ARG A 43 10.45 8.41 -0.96
C ARG A 43 9.40 7.70 -0.09
N VAL A 44 9.77 6.55 0.46
CA VAL A 44 8.96 5.82 1.45
C VAL A 44 9.24 6.38 2.86
N VAL A 45 8.47 7.40 3.25
CA VAL A 45 8.50 8.00 4.59
C VAL A 45 7.71 7.18 5.61
N ASP A 46 7.89 7.46 6.90
CA ASP A 46 7.29 6.68 8.00
C ASP A 46 5.75 6.55 7.89
N SER A 47 5.07 7.63 7.48
CA SER A 47 3.61 7.59 7.26
C SER A 47 3.18 6.59 6.18
N ILE A 48 3.98 6.44 5.11
CA ILE A 48 3.72 5.46 4.04
C ILE A 48 3.93 4.04 4.58
N ARG A 49 5.00 3.82 5.36
CA ARG A 49 5.26 2.52 6.02
C ARG A 49 4.13 2.16 6.99
N SER A 50 3.64 3.12 7.77
CA SER A 50 2.52 2.89 8.68
C SER A 50 1.29 2.43 7.92
N ARG A 51 0.94 3.13 6.84
CA ARG A 51 -0.24 2.82 6.05
C ARG A 51 -0.13 1.52 5.26
N ALA A 52 1.08 1.19 4.79
CA ALA A 52 1.36 -0.11 4.18
C ALA A 52 1.20 -1.27 5.17
N ARG A 53 1.53 -1.07 6.46
CA ARG A 53 1.28 -2.08 7.52
C ARG A 53 -0.20 -2.25 7.81
N ASP A 54 -0.98 -1.16 7.81
CA ASP A 54 -2.44 -1.26 7.95
C ASP A 54 -3.05 -2.05 6.79
N LEU A 55 -2.58 -1.82 5.57
CA LEU A 55 -2.99 -2.56 4.38
C LEU A 55 -2.60 -4.04 4.46
N ASP A 56 -1.35 -4.36 4.82
CA ASP A 56 -0.90 -5.75 5.01
C ASP A 56 -1.79 -6.49 6.03
N ARG A 57 -2.05 -5.86 7.18
CA ARG A 57 -2.92 -6.43 8.22
C ARG A 57 -4.33 -6.69 7.69
N ALA A 58 -4.90 -5.73 6.94
CA ALA A 58 -6.24 -5.88 6.36
C ALA A 58 -6.28 -7.01 5.32
N LEU A 59 -5.30 -7.08 4.42
CA LEU A 59 -5.20 -8.12 3.41
C LEU A 59 -5.04 -9.50 4.04
N ARG A 60 -4.12 -9.67 4.99
CA ARG A 60 -3.90 -10.95 5.66
C ARG A 60 -5.10 -11.43 6.47
N ARG A 61 -5.89 -10.51 7.03
CA ARG A 61 -7.11 -10.85 7.77
C ARG A 61 -8.22 -11.34 6.86
N ASN A 62 -8.40 -10.71 5.69
CA ASN A 62 -9.52 -11.02 4.78
C ASN A 62 -9.16 -12.08 3.72
N TYR A 63 -7.88 -12.20 3.36
CA TYR A 63 -7.39 -13.03 2.24
C TYR A 63 -6.10 -13.81 2.60
N PRO A 64 -6.11 -14.63 3.66
CA PRO A 64 -4.90 -15.30 4.17
C PRO A 64 -4.29 -16.33 3.20
N THR A 65 -5.08 -16.85 2.26
CA THR A 65 -4.69 -17.90 1.31
C THR A 65 -4.22 -17.37 -0.04
N VAL A 66 -4.34 -16.06 -0.29
CA VAL A 66 -3.93 -15.43 -1.56
C VAL A 66 -2.41 -15.25 -1.58
N SER A 67 -1.73 -15.85 -2.56
CA SER A 67 -0.27 -15.80 -2.67
C SER A 67 0.27 -14.37 -2.77
N ASP A 68 -0.39 -13.51 -3.56
CA ASP A 68 -0.01 -12.11 -3.72
C ASP A 68 -0.03 -11.33 -2.40
N VAL A 69 -0.94 -11.66 -1.48
CA VAL A 69 -1.01 -11.07 -0.14
C VAL A 69 0.20 -11.50 0.69
N ARG A 70 0.62 -12.75 0.59
CA ARG A 70 1.82 -13.26 1.28
C ARG A 70 3.09 -12.58 0.74
N GLU A 71 3.20 -12.44 -0.58
CA GLU A 71 4.33 -11.75 -1.20
C GLU A 71 4.38 -10.27 -0.82
N PHE A 72 3.23 -9.58 -0.85
CA PHE A 72 3.14 -8.20 -0.39
C PHE A 72 3.57 -8.06 1.09
N SER A 73 3.17 -8.99 1.95
CA SER A 73 3.60 -9.01 3.36
C SER A 73 5.13 -9.08 3.50
N GLY A 74 5.79 -9.89 2.66
CA GLY A 74 7.24 -9.95 2.59
C GLY A 74 7.87 -8.59 2.24
N GLN A 75 7.29 -7.89 1.26
CA GLN A 75 7.75 -6.56 0.85
C GLN A 75 7.57 -5.52 1.96
N VAL A 76 6.42 -5.50 2.64
CA VAL A 76 6.15 -4.58 3.75
C VAL A 76 7.10 -4.83 4.92
N HIS A 77 7.43 -6.09 5.21
CA HIS A 77 8.43 -6.42 6.23
C HIS A 77 9.85 -5.99 5.86
N ALA A 78 10.23 -6.06 4.58
CA ALA A 78 11.55 -5.61 4.11
C ALA A 78 11.77 -4.09 4.30
N LEU A 79 10.70 -3.29 4.33
CA LEU A 79 10.76 -1.83 4.62
C LEU A 79 11.16 -1.49 6.06
N ARG A 80 11.30 -2.49 6.95
CA ARG A 80 11.80 -2.29 8.32
C ARG A 80 13.34 -2.24 8.40
N GLY A 81 14.04 -2.53 7.31
CA GLY A 81 15.50 -2.41 7.18
C GLY A 81 15.96 -0.96 7.11
#